data_AF-A0A2Z5FT87-F1
#
_entry.id   AF-A0A2Z5FT87-F1
#
_cell.length_a   1.000
_cell.length_b   1.000
_cell.length_c   1.000
_cell.angle_alpha   90.00
_cell.angle_beta   90.00
_cell.angle_gamma   90.00
#
_symmetry.space_group_name_H-M   'P 1'
#
loop_
_entity.id
_entity.type
_entity.pdbx_description
1 polymer ?
#
loop_
_entity_poly.entity_id
_entity_poly.type
_entity_poly.pdbx_seq_one_letter_code
_entity_poly.pdbx_strand_id
1 'polypeptide(L)' 'MPKNDWTSEDVRNILLNPKYCLSTPPVISEGQWIEANARLIRELGPEIYLRQLLDTMKEPV' A
#
# COMPACT_ATOMS: atom_id res chain seq x y z
N MET A 1 -19.31 -3.86 20.53
CA MET A 1 -18.77 -3.70 19.17
C MET A 1 -17.27 -3.92 19.26
N PRO A 2 -16.65 -4.80 18.44
CA PRO A 2 -15.20 -4.90 18.43
C PRO A 2 -14.64 -3.55 17.96
N LYS A 3 -13.68 -2.99 18.70
CA LYS A 3 -12.91 -1.84 18.21
C LYS A 3 -12.12 -2.35 17.01
N ASN A 4 -12.34 -1.77 15.83
CA ASN A 4 -11.43 -1.95 14.70
C ASN A 4 -10.13 -1.22 15.05
N ASP A 5 -9.24 -1.89 15.78
CA ASP A 5 -7.93 -1.38 16.11
C ASP A 5 -7.06 -1.49 14.85
N TRP A 6 -7.18 -0.50 13.98
CA TRP A 6 -6.29 -0.35 12.82
C TRP A 6 -4.85 -0.22 13.30
N THR A 7 -3.98 -1.09 12.80
CA THR A 7 -2.54 -0.98 13.01
C THR A 7 -1.92 -0.10 11.91
N SER A 8 -0.73 0.45 12.18
CA SER A 8 0.03 1.14 11.13
C SER A 8 0.41 0.21 9.98
N GLU A 9 0.44 -1.10 10.21
CA GLU A 9 0.64 -2.10 9.15
C GLU A 9 -0.59 -2.22 8.25
N ASP A 10 -1.79 -2.27 8.83
CA ASP A 10 -3.05 -2.30 8.06
C ASP A 10 -3.19 -1.06 7.15
N VAL A 11 -2.86 0.13 7.68
CA VAL A 11 -2.87 1.36 6.88
C VAL A 11 -1.83 1.31 5.75
N ARG A 12 -0.65 0.74 6.01
CA ARG A 12 0.42 0.62 5.01
C ARG A 12 0.05 -0.37 3.90
N ASN A 13 -0.51 -1.52 4.23
CA ASN A 13 -0.96 -2.51 3.25
C ASN A 13 -2.02 -1.93 2.30
N ILE A 14 -2.88 -1.05 2.81
CA ILE A 14 -3.80 -0.29 1.96
C ILE A 14 -3.04 0.65 1.02
N LEU A 15 -2.14 1.49 1.53
CA LEU A 15 -1.40 2.46 0.72
C LEU A 15 -0.50 1.79 -0.34
N LEU A 16 -0.04 0.57 -0.08
CA LEU A 16 0.77 -0.25 -0.99
C LEU A 16 -0.02 -0.81 -2.18
N ASN A 17 -1.35 -0.80 -2.15
CA ASN A 17 -2.12 -1.47 -3.18
C ASN A 17 -2.07 -0.70 -4.52
N PRO A 18 -1.52 -1.27 -5.61
CA PRO A 18 -1.43 -0.57 -6.89
C PRO A 18 -2.79 -0.35 -7.56
N LYS A 19 -3.87 -0.99 -7.10
CA LYS A 19 -5.22 -0.73 -7.63
C LYS A 19 -5.64 0.74 -7.49
N TYR A 20 -5.14 1.46 -6.49
CA TYR A 20 -5.48 2.88 -6.30
C TYR A 20 -5.07 3.76 -7.49
N CYS A 21 -4.00 3.40 -8.21
CA CYS A 21 -3.59 4.10 -9.43
C CYS A 21 -3.93 3.36 -10.73
N LEU A 22 -4.18 2.05 -10.67
CA LEU A 22 -4.46 1.22 -11.85
C LEU A 22 -5.96 0.97 -12.10
N SER A 23 -6.86 1.35 -11.19
CA SER A 23 -8.31 1.20 -11.38
C SER A 23 -8.87 2.15 -12.45
N THR A 24 -10.07 1.86 -12.93
CA THR A 24 -10.82 2.75 -13.85
C THR A 24 -12.17 3.12 -13.22
N PRO A 25 -12.39 4.39 -12.82
CA PRO A 25 -11.42 5.49 -12.79
C PRO A 25 -10.34 5.27 -11.72
N PRO A 26 -9.14 5.88 -11.87
CA PRO A 26 -8.11 5.83 -10.85
C PRO A 26 -8.51 6.68 -9.63
N VAL A 27 -8.18 6.21 -8.43
CA VAL A 27 -8.40 6.97 -7.18
C VAL A 27 -7.31 8.03 -7.01
N ILE A 28 -6.07 7.70 -7.35
CA ILE A 28 -4.92 8.61 -7.40
C ILE A 28 -4.14 8.40 -8.69
N SER A 29 -3.34 9.38 -9.10
CA SER A 29 -2.43 9.20 -10.25
C SER A 29 -1.29 8.22 -9.93
N GLU A 30 -0.72 7.61 -10.97
CA GLU A 30 0.49 6.78 -10.83
C GLU A 30 1.64 7.56 -10.18
N GLY A 31 1.80 8.85 -10.51
CA GLY A 31 2.83 9.71 -9.92
C GLY A 31 2.66 9.88 -8.41
N GLN A 32 1.44 10.11 -7.93
CA GLN A 32 1.14 10.17 -6.49
C GLN A 32 1.41 8.85 -5.79
N TRP A 33 1.06 7.73 -6.43
CA TRP A 33 1.32 6.40 -5.89
C TRP A 33 2.84 6.12 -5.81
N ILE A 34 3.60 6.44 -6.87
CA ILE A 34 5.06 6.27 -6.91
C ILE A 34 5.73 7.13 -5.84
N GLU A 35 5.32 8.40 -5.68
CA GLU A 35 5.90 9.29 -4.70
C GLU A 35 5.71 8.78 -3.26
N ALA A 36 4.49 8.34 -2.92
CA ALA A 36 4.18 7.77 -1.62
C ALA A 36 5.00 6.49 -1.34
N ASN A 37 5.05 5.58 -2.32
CA ASN A 37 5.77 4.32 -2.16
C ASN A 37 7.30 4.50 -2.12
N ALA A 38 7.84 5.49 -2.86
CA ALA A 38 9.26 5.85 -2.74
C ALA A 38 9.61 6.38 -1.35
N ARG A 39 8.69 7.09 -0.67
CA ARG A 39 8.86 7.50 0.73
C ARG A 39 8.85 6.29 1.66
N LEU A 40 7.88 5.37 1.49
CA LEU A 40 7.80 4.13 2.28
C LEU A 40 9.06 3.26 2.13
N ILE A 41 9.62 3.12 0.92
CA ILE A 41 10.88 2.39 0.71
C ILE A 41 12.03 3.01 1.51
N ARG A 42 12.11 4.34 1.57
CA ARG A 42 13.16 5.05 2.35
C ARG A 42 12.97 4.88 3.86
N GLU A 43 11.74 4.76 4.33
CA GLU A 43 11.41 4.60 5.76
C GLU A 43 11.57 3.15 6.25
N LEU A 44 11.13 2.18 5.46
CA LEU A 44 11.08 0.76 5.84
C LEU A 44 12.32 -0.03 5.38
N GLY A 45 12.99 0.45 4.34
CA GLY A 45 13.95 -0.33 3.59
C GLY A 45 13.29 -1.22 2.53
N PRO A 46 14.06 -1.59 1.48
CA PRO A 46 13.51 -2.27 0.30
C PRO A 46 12.97 -3.67 0.59
N GLU A 47 13.61 -4.44 1.48
CA GLU A 47 13.19 -5.82 1.76
C GLU A 47 11.84 -5.90 2.49
N ILE A 48 11.61 -5.04 3.48
CA ILE A 48 10.34 -4.97 4.22
C ILE A 48 9.23 -4.52 3.27
N TYR A 49 9.49 -3.46 2.50
CA TYR A 49 8.55 -2.94 1.52
C TYR A 49 8.12 -4.01 0.50
N LEU A 50 9.07 -4.71 -0.12
CA LEU A 50 8.76 -5.71 -1.15
C LEU A 50 7.97 -6.88 -0.58
N ARG A 51 8.21 -7.27 0.68
CA ARG A 51 7.44 -8.32 1.36
C ARG A 51 5.99 -7.90 1.57
N GLN A 52 5.77 -6.69 2.09
CA GLN A 52 4.43 -6.13 2.28
C GLN A 52 3.69 -5.92 0.95
N LEU A 53 4.40 -5.49 -0.09
CA LEU A 53 3.82 -5.38 -1.44
C LEU A 53 3.37 -6.75 -1.97
N LEU A 54 4.22 -7.78 -1.83
CA LEU A 54 3.85 -9.15 -2.21
C LEU A 54 2.63 -9.65 -1.45
N ASP A 55 2.54 -9.38 -0.14
CA ASP A 55 1.39 -9.80 0.67
C ASP A 55 0.12 -9.06 0.25
N THR A 56 0.20 -7.75 0.00
CA THR A 56 -0.89 -6.93 -0.55
C THR A 56 -1.42 -7.44 -1.90
N MET A 57 -0.54 -7.99 -2.75
CA MET A 57 -0.93 -8.55 -4.05
C MET A 57 -1.51 -9.97 -3.98
N LYS A 58 -1.23 -10.73 -2.90
CA LYS A 58 -1.77 -12.08 -2.70
C LYS A 58 -3.20 -12.06 -2.16
N GLU A 59 -3.60 -11.00 -1.49
CA GLU A 59 -4.96 -10.88 -0.96
C GLU A 59 -5.96 -10.80 -2.13
N PRO A 60 -6.95 -11.72 -2.19
CA PRO A 60 -7.97 -11.68 -3.23
C PRO A 60 -8.77 -10.38 -3.12
N VAL A 61 -9.09 -9.81 -4.29
CA VAL A 61 -9.86 -8.57 -4.45
C VAL A 61 -11.26 -8.72 -3.86
#